data_AF-C5KLU9-F1
#
_entry.id   AF-C5KLU9-F1
#
_cell.length_a   1.000
_cell.length_b   1.000
_cell.length_c   1.000
_cell.angle_alpha   90.00
_cell.angle_beta   90.00
_cell.angle_gamma   90.00
#
_symmetry.space_group_name_H-M   'P 1'
#
loop_
_entity.id
_entity.type
_entity.pdbx_description
1 polymer ?
#
loop_
_entity_poly.entity_id
_entity_poly.type
_entity_poly.pdbx_seq_one_letter_code
_entity_poly.pdbx_strand_id
1 'polypeptide(L)'
;MLGAQITKNQELKANFRGVMIFSGAIDPSAVNQGCVDMASQRSLVPQDILNKMQSDMKVCQAALADCNSNGPGKPSKEDKCFKAALWCDDATAFQLDEIHRSV
;
A
#
# COMPACT_ATOMS: atom_id res chain seq x y z
N MET A 1 -11.92 0.58 8.41
CA MET A 1 -12.09 -0.89 8.53
C MET A 1 -13.45 -1.22 9.13
N LEU A 2 -14.32 -1.89 8.38
CA LEU A 2 -15.65 -2.34 8.85
C LEU A 2 -15.58 -3.28 10.09
N GLY A 3 -14.54 -4.12 10.20
CA GLY A 3 -14.41 -5.09 11.29
C GLY A 3 -14.22 -4.49 12.69
N ALA A 4 -13.56 -3.34 12.81
CA ALA A 4 -13.31 -2.70 14.10
C ALA A 4 -14.56 -2.03 14.71
N GLN A 5 -15.60 -1.81 13.91
CA GLN A 5 -16.86 -1.24 14.40
C GLN A 5 -17.81 -2.32 14.94
N ILE A 6 -17.76 -3.53 14.37
CA ILE A 6 -18.58 -4.66 14.82
C ILE A 6 -18.19 -5.08 16.25
N THR A 7 -16.91 -5.04 16.60
CA THR A 7 -16.44 -5.34 17.96
C THR A 7 -16.75 -4.25 18.98
N LYS A 8 -17.10 -3.03 18.54
CA LYS A 8 -17.45 -1.90 19.40
C LYS A 8 -18.96 -1.77 19.63
N ASN A 9 -19.79 -2.48 18.88
CA ASN A 9 -21.23 -2.41 19.01
C ASN A 9 -21.69 -3.42 20.09
N GLN A 10 -22.07 -2.90 21.26
CA GLN A 10 -22.54 -3.71 22.39
C GLN A 10 -23.95 -4.29 22.20
N GLU A 11 -24.74 -3.77 21.25
CA GLU A 11 -26.07 -4.30 20.91
C GLU A 11 -25.98 -5.52 19.99
N LEU A 12 -24.86 -5.65 19.26
CA LEU A 12 -24.57 -6.80 18.40
C LEU A 12 -24.25 -8.01 19.28
N LYS A 13 -25.26 -8.88 19.49
CA LYS A 13 -25.11 -10.20 20.14
C LYS A 13 -24.34 -11.22 19.28
N ALA A 14 -23.40 -10.77 18.48
CA ALA A 14 -22.58 -11.60 17.61
C ALA A 14 -21.23 -11.87 18.28
N ASN A 15 -20.86 -13.14 18.42
CA ASN A 15 -19.55 -13.53 18.95
C ASN A 15 -18.56 -13.70 17.79
N PHE A 16 -17.80 -12.65 17.49
CA PHE A 16 -16.81 -12.66 16.41
C PHE A 16 -15.62 -13.56 16.78
N ARG A 17 -15.44 -14.68 16.06
CA ARG A 17 -14.40 -15.67 16.37
C ARG A 17 -13.09 -15.48 15.60
N GLY A 18 -13.11 -14.72 14.51
CA GLY A 18 -11.93 -14.43 13.71
C GLY A 18 -12.27 -13.76 12.39
N VAL A 19 -11.23 -13.27 11.71
CA VAL A 19 -11.29 -12.73 10.36
C VAL A 19 -10.22 -13.45 9.54
N MET A 20 -10.58 -13.96 8.37
CA MET A 20 -9.61 -14.41 7.37
C MET A 20 -9.56 -13.36 6.26
N ILE A 21 -8.36 -12.89 5.94
CA ILE A 21 -8.12 -11.97 4.83
C ILE A 21 -7.16 -12.68 3.88
N PHE A 22 -7.61 -12.95 2.66
CA PHE A 22 -6.80 -13.55 1.60
C PHE A 22 -6.56 -12.51 0.51
N SER A 23 -5.29 -12.32 0.13
CA SER A 23 -4.86 -11.33 -0.88
C SER A 23 -5.36 -9.89 -0.65
N GLY A 24 -5.60 -9.51 0.61
CA GLY A 24 -6.02 -8.16 0.97
C GLY A 24 -4.84 -7.25 1.30
N ALA A 25 -4.94 -5.97 0.93
CA ALA A 25 -3.99 -4.95 1.36
C ALA A 25 -4.30 -4.52 2.81
N ILE A 26 -3.51 -5.03 3.76
CA ILE A 26 -3.64 -4.68 5.19
C ILE A 26 -2.75 -3.48 5.52
N ASP A 27 -1.57 -3.42 4.91
CA ASP A 27 -0.63 -2.30 4.98
C ASP A 27 -0.18 -1.94 3.56
N PRO A 28 -0.57 -0.77 3.03
CA PRO A 28 -0.16 -0.33 1.70
C PRO A 28 1.36 -0.31 1.50
N SER A 29 2.13 0.03 2.55
CA SER A 29 3.59 0.08 2.49
C SER A 29 4.18 -1.30 2.22
N ALA A 30 3.70 -2.31 2.95
CA ALA A 30 4.18 -3.69 2.83
C ALA A 30 3.81 -4.31 1.47
N VAL A 31 2.62 -4.00 0.96
CA VAL A 31 2.18 -4.48 -0.36
C VAL A 31 3.07 -3.88 -1.46
N ASN A 32 3.27 -2.57 -1.45
CA ASN A 32 4.03 -1.88 -2.47
C ASN A 32 5.53 -2.25 -2.43
N GLN A 33 6.11 -2.38 -1.23
CA GLN A 33 7.47 -2.90 -1.09
C GLN A 33 7.58 -4.33 -1.64
N GLY A 34 6.60 -5.19 -1.36
CA GLY A 34 6.54 -6.54 -1.90
C GLY A 34 6.54 -6.58 -3.44
N CYS A 35 5.90 -5.61 -4.10
CA CYS A 35 5.97 -5.49 -5.56
C CYS A 35 7.39 -5.21 -6.06
N VAL A 36 8.11 -4.27 -5.42
CA VAL A 36 9.52 -3.95 -5.75
C VAL A 36 10.42 -5.16 -5.51
N ASP A 37 10.23 -5.84 -4.38
CA ASP A 37 11.00 -7.02 -4.02
C ASP A 37 10.78 -8.16 -5.02
N MET A 38 9.52 -8.41 -5.43
CA MET A 38 9.20 -9.41 -6.46
C MET A 38 9.79 -9.04 -7.81
N ALA A 39 9.71 -7.77 -8.22
CA ALA A 39 10.27 -7.29 -9.48
C ALA A 39 11.80 -7.51 -9.53
N SER A 40 12.48 -7.25 -8.39
CA SER A 40 13.91 -7.50 -8.20
C SER A 40 14.26 -8.98 -8.24
N GLN A 41 13.66 -9.79 -7.34
CA GLN A 41 14.04 -11.19 -7.13
C GLN A 41 13.76 -12.08 -8.34
N ARG A 42 12.77 -11.72 -9.16
CA ARG A 42 12.38 -12.49 -10.34
C ARG A 42 12.83 -11.83 -11.64
N SER A 43 13.57 -10.72 -11.57
CA SER A 43 14.05 -9.97 -12.73
C SER A 43 12.93 -9.67 -13.74
N LEU A 44 11.78 -9.22 -13.24
CA LEU A 44 10.57 -8.99 -14.05
C LEU A 44 10.63 -7.69 -14.84
N VAL A 45 11.54 -6.79 -14.47
CA VAL A 45 11.68 -5.46 -15.06
C VAL A 45 13.16 -5.17 -15.37
N PRO A 46 13.44 -4.31 -16.35
CA PRO A 46 14.78 -3.77 -16.57
C PRO A 46 15.38 -3.09 -15.32
N GLN A 47 16.70 -3.10 -15.21
CA GLN A 47 17.40 -2.57 -14.02
C GLN A 47 17.17 -1.08 -13.78
N ASP A 48 17.05 -0.29 -14.84
CA ASP A 48 16.73 1.14 -14.78
C ASP A 48 15.34 1.38 -14.19
N ILE A 49 14.34 0.58 -14.59
CA ILE A 49 13.00 0.64 -14.01
C ILE A 49 13.03 0.17 -12.55
N LEU A 50 13.77 -0.89 -12.24
CA LEU A 50 13.91 -1.35 -10.85
C LEU A 50 14.50 -0.27 -9.95
N ASN A 51 15.53 0.46 -10.43
CA ASN A 51 16.12 1.56 -9.70
C ASN A 51 15.12 2.71 -9.49
N LYS A 52 14.29 3.00 -10.50
CA LYS A 52 13.21 4.00 -10.42
C LYS A 52 12.17 3.59 -9.37
N MET A 53 11.68 2.35 -9.43
CA MET A 53 10.75 1.78 -8.45
C MET A 53 11.30 1.88 -7.02
N GLN A 54 12.57 1.52 -6.80
CA GLN A 54 13.21 1.63 -5.48
C GLN A 54 13.32 3.07 -4.97
N SER A 55 13.62 4.03 -5.85
CA SER A 55 13.68 5.45 -5.52
C SER A 55 12.29 5.99 -5.15
N ASP A 56 11.31 5.74 -6.00
CA ASP A 56 9.94 6.23 -5.81
C ASP A 56 9.28 5.54 -4.60
N MET A 57 9.67 4.30 -4.27
CA MET A 57 9.22 3.62 -3.06
C MET A 57 9.60 4.36 -1.78
N LYS A 58 10.79 4.99 -1.73
CA LYS A 58 11.19 5.81 -0.59
C LYS A 58 10.30 7.05 -0.44
N VAL A 59 9.88 7.64 -1.56
CA VAL A 59 8.95 8.78 -1.58
C VAL A 59 7.57 8.34 -1.09
N CYS A 60 7.07 7.21 -1.60
CA CYS A 60 5.84 6.57 -1.15
C CYS A 60 5.85 6.30 0.37
N GLN A 61 6.91 5.69 0.91
CA GLN A 61 7.04 5.40 2.34
C GLN A 61 6.99 6.67 3.20
N ALA A 62 7.68 7.73 2.77
CA ALA A 62 7.62 9.03 3.45
C ALA A 62 6.21 9.63 3.40
N ALA A 63 5.54 9.58 2.25
CA ALA A 63 4.16 10.07 2.10
C ALA A 63 3.16 9.26 2.95
N LEU A 64 3.35 7.94 3.05
CA LEU A 64 2.55 7.08 3.94
C LEU A 64 2.79 7.39 5.42
N ALA A 65 4.03 7.71 5.83
CA ALA A 65 4.31 8.16 7.19
C ALA A 65 3.57 9.49 7.49
N ASP A 66 3.55 10.40 6.53
CA ASP A 66 2.81 11.67 6.62
C ASP A 66 1.28 11.47 6.65
N CYS A 67 0.76 10.51 5.88
CA CYS A 67 -0.64 10.11 5.95
C CYS A 67 -0.95 9.49 7.33
N ASN A 68 -0.06 8.67 7.89
CA ASN A 68 -0.26 8.00 9.18
C ASN A 68 0.19 8.84 10.39
N SER A 69 0.44 10.14 10.22
CA SER A 69 1.04 10.99 11.27
C SER A 69 0.19 11.13 12.54
N ASN A 70 -1.11 10.82 12.48
CA ASN A 70 -2.02 10.83 13.63
C ASN A 70 -2.03 9.50 14.41
N GLY A 71 -1.21 8.53 14.00
CA GLY A 71 -1.05 7.23 14.65
C GLY A 71 -1.68 6.07 13.87
N PRO A 72 -1.44 4.81 14.31
CA PRO A 72 -1.92 3.63 13.61
C PRO A 72 -3.44 3.62 13.43
N GLY A 73 -3.90 3.42 12.19
CA GLY A 73 -5.33 3.40 11.84
C GLY A 73 -6.03 4.75 11.96
N LYS A 74 -5.28 5.85 12.16
CA LYS A 74 -5.76 7.23 12.20
C LYS A 74 -5.06 8.01 11.10
N PRO A 75 -5.64 8.11 9.90
CA PRO A 75 -5.07 8.93 8.85
C PRO A 75 -5.07 10.41 9.26
N SER A 76 -4.17 11.17 8.65
CA SER A 76 -4.04 12.61 8.79
C SER A 76 -5.07 13.31 7.89
N LYS A 77 -4.70 14.45 7.28
CA LYS A 77 -5.61 15.14 6.36
C LYS A 77 -5.76 14.32 5.08
N GLU A 78 -6.96 14.36 4.49
CA GLU A 78 -7.31 13.65 3.26
C GLU A 78 -6.28 13.90 2.14
N ASP A 79 -5.89 15.16 1.91
CA ASP A 79 -4.91 15.54 0.88
C ASP A 79 -3.56 14.82 1.03
N LYS A 80 -3.11 14.58 2.27
CA LYS A 80 -1.84 13.88 2.53
C LYS A 80 -1.95 12.41 2.17
N CYS A 81 -3.07 11.78 2.52
CA CYS A 81 -3.31 10.38 2.21
C CYS A 81 -3.60 10.14 0.73
N PHE A 82 -4.29 11.06 0.06
CA PHE A 82 -4.49 11.01 -1.38
C PHE A 82 -3.15 11.12 -2.13
N LYS A 83 -2.30 12.07 -1.73
CA LYS A 83 -0.92 12.15 -2.26
C LYS A 83 -0.16 10.86 -2.03
N ALA A 84 -0.20 10.30 -0.82
CA ALA A 84 0.49 9.06 -0.52
C ALA A 84 0.04 7.91 -1.43
N ALA A 85 -1.27 7.77 -1.69
CA ALA A 85 -1.78 6.78 -2.62
C ALA A 85 -1.20 6.95 -4.04
N LEU A 86 -1.23 8.18 -4.58
CA LEU A 86 -0.68 8.48 -5.91
C LEU A 86 0.81 8.13 -6.01
N TRP A 87 1.63 8.59 -5.05
CA TRP A 87 3.08 8.33 -5.08
C TRP A 87 3.41 6.85 -4.96
N CYS A 88 2.58 6.08 -4.26
CA CYS A 88 2.75 4.65 -4.10
C CYS A 88 2.34 3.84 -5.33
N ASP A 89 1.27 4.27 -6.02
CA ASP A 89 0.87 3.70 -7.31
C ASP A 89 1.92 4.00 -8.39
N ASP A 90 2.45 5.23 -8.41
CA ASP A 90 3.54 5.64 -9.31
C ASP A 90 4.81 4.81 -9.08
N ALA A 91 5.14 4.50 -7.83
CA ALA A 91 6.31 3.69 -7.48
C ALA A 91 6.21 2.22 -7.91
N THR A 92 5.02 1.73 -8.28
CA THR A 92 4.78 0.32 -8.58
C THR A 92 4.01 0.13 -9.89
N ALA A 93 2.69 0.35 -9.88
CA ALA A 93 1.79 0.06 -10.98
C ALA A 93 2.12 0.86 -12.25
N PHE A 94 2.43 2.15 -12.11
CA PHE A 94 2.70 3.02 -13.27
C PHE A 94 3.98 2.62 -14.02
N GLN A 95 5.04 2.26 -13.29
CA GLN A 95 6.29 1.78 -13.88
C GLN A 95 6.11 0.47 -14.66
N LEU A 96 5.21 -0.40 -14.20
CA LEU A 96 4.91 -1.68 -14.87
C LEU A 96 4.06 -1.50 -16.13
N ASP A 97 3.16 -0.50 -16.14
CA ASP A 97 2.33 -0.16 -17.30
C ASP A 97 3.16 0.48 -18.44
N GLU A 98 4.15 1.32 -18.12
CA GLU A 98 5.05 1.90 -19.12
C GLU A 98 5.90 0.84 -19.84
N ILE A 99 6.31 -0.23 -19.13
CA ILE A 99 7.04 -1.34 -19.73
C ILE A 99 6.17 -2.08 -20.76
N HIS A 100 4.91 -2.40 -20.43
CA HIS A 100 4.02 -3.15 -21.34
C HIS A 100 3.70 -2.40 -22.64
N ARG A 101 3.73 -1.07 -22.63
CA ARG A 101 3.49 -0.25 -23.84
C ARG A 101 4.71 -0.12 -24.74
N SER A 102 5.87 -0.58 -24.30
CA SER A 102 7.15 -0.41 -24.99
C SER A 102 7.61 -1.67 -25.74
N VAL A 103 6.78 -2.72 -25.78
CA VAL A 103 7.06 -4.01 -26.45
C VAL A 103 6.18 -4.19 -27.68
#